data_AF-A0A939U242-F1
#
_entry.id   AF-A0A939U242-F1
#
_cell.length_a   1.000
_cell.length_b   1.000
_cell.length_c   1.000
_cell.angle_alpha   90.00
_cell.angle_beta   90.00
_cell.angle_gamma   90.00
#
_symmetry.space_group_name_H-M   'P 1'
#
loop_
_entity.id
_entity.type
_entity.pdbx_description
1 polymer ?
#
loop_
_entity_poly.entity_id
_entity_poly.type
_entity_poly.pdbx_seq_one_letter_code
_entity_poly.pdbx_strand_id
1 'polypeptide(L)'
;MKKIHLFLFSLVFVFYGFAPDARAQEEESVVRRASAMAKEPAKRSPEAWLTKKGQELLNALSVLDTKQRYLKLRRIAFDVFDQKEMPRLAMGKRWKELSPSQQDQLSQLFFDYFVVTYGSFNFDFSNITFHVDPAVPSGKDLLLKTKIKFRDGKSLLNATENTPFGKKEKDGEAPAENKSIFEVLFALREKGSEYYIRDAKFEGQSVLMFLRNQMEMEYMAASDAKAFLENMRNKINTQYRAAEDLAKVQKQVRNLEKEHRQGEGKMDIQ
;
A
#
# COMPACT_ATOMS: atom_id res chain seq x y z
N MET A 1 -13.96 -21.43 -1.38
CA MET A 1 -12.67 -20.78 -1.71
C MET A 1 -12.59 -19.47 -0.93
N LYS A 2 -11.84 -19.43 0.17
CA LYS A 2 -11.66 -18.23 1.02
C LYS A 2 -10.18 -18.13 1.36
N LYS A 3 -9.51 -17.10 0.84
CA LYS A 3 -8.13 -16.63 1.10
C LYS A 3 -7.85 -15.56 0.04
N ILE A 4 -7.01 -14.57 0.34
CA ILE A 4 -6.47 -13.49 -0.53
C ILE A 4 -7.00 -12.10 -0.15
N HIS A 5 -6.50 -11.53 0.96
CA HIS A 5 -6.58 -10.08 1.27
C HIS A 5 -5.29 -9.61 1.97
N LEU A 6 -4.09 -9.77 1.37
CA LEU A 6 -2.84 -9.56 2.12
C LEU A 6 -1.74 -8.68 1.52
N PHE A 7 -1.63 -8.52 0.19
CA PHE A 7 -0.59 -7.62 -0.33
C PHE A 7 -0.89 -6.16 0.00
N LEU A 8 -2.17 -5.79 0.06
CA LEU A 8 -2.52 -4.49 0.60
C LEU A 8 -2.48 -4.46 2.11
N PHE A 9 -2.66 -5.53 2.87
CA PHE A 9 -2.31 -5.49 4.30
C PHE A 9 -0.81 -5.26 4.55
N SER A 10 0.03 -5.43 3.54
CA SER A 10 1.45 -5.12 3.62
C SER A 10 1.80 -3.72 3.13
N LEU A 11 0.93 -3.09 2.34
CA LEU A 11 1.01 -1.66 2.04
C LEU A 11 0.26 -0.87 3.13
N VAL A 12 -0.99 -1.21 3.48
CA VAL A 12 -1.93 -0.52 4.39
C VAL A 12 -1.35 -0.28 5.78
N PHE A 13 -0.53 -1.20 6.30
CA PHE A 13 -0.09 -1.18 7.70
C PHE A 13 1.23 -0.48 7.90
N VAL A 14 1.44 0.57 7.13
CA VAL A 14 2.77 1.07 6.94
C VAL A 14 2.90 2.38 7.69
N PHE A 15 2.14 3.46 7.47
CA PHE A 15 2.43 4.72 8.19
C PHE A 15 1.28 5.69 8.46
N TYR A 16 1.37 6.38 9.60
CA TYR A 16 0.85 7.72 9.91
C TYR A 16 1.52 8.30 11.16
N GLY A 17 1.38 9.60 11.41
CA GLY A 17 1.81 10.25 12.64
C GLY A 17 2.21 11.72 12.47
N PHE A 18 1.21 12.60 12.65
CA PHE A 18 1.27 14.00 13.12
C PHE A 18 1.42 15.18 12.13
N ALA A 19 0.51 16.16 12.30
CA ALA A 19 0.52 17.51 11.76
C ALA A 19 0.95 18.48 12.87
N PRO A 20 1.79 19.50 12.62
CA PRO A 20 2.17 20.46 13.66
C PRO A 20 1.07 21.50 13.86
N ASP A 21 0.71 21.71 15.13
CA ASP A 21 -0.12 22.80 15.61
C ASP A 21 0.57 24.15 15.32
N ALA A 22 -0.22 25.10 14.83
CA ALA A 22 0.21 26.47 14.61
C ALA A 22 0.17 27.23 15.93
N ARG A 23 1.34 27.68 16.42
CA ARG A 23 1.54 28.98 17.08
C ARG A 23 3.02 29.24 17.39
N ALA A 24 3.43 30.48 17.09
CA ALA A 24 4.63 31.20 17.57
C ALA A 24 5.97 30.78 16.90
N GLN A 25 6.80 31.64 16.29
CA GLN A 25 6.85 33.11 16.18
C GLN A 25 7.50 33.53 14.83
N GLU A 26 7.16 34.74 14.42
CA GLU A 26 7.94 35.59 13.50
C GLU A 26 9.31 35.96 14.09
N GLU A 27 10.13 36.63 13.26
CA GLU A 27 11.52 37.10 13.42
C GLU A 27 12.54 36.03 12.95
N GLU A 28 13.42 36.26 11.96
CA GLU A 28 14.05 37.50 11.56
C GLU A 28 14.59 37.37 10.12
N SER A 29 14.26 38.35 9.28
CA SER A 29 14.76 38.49 7.93
C SER A 29 16.03 39.35 7.90
N VAL A 30 17.20 38.76 8.07
CA VAL A 30 18.47 39.42 7.69
C VAL A 30 19.42 38.35 7.12
N VAL A 31 20.16 38.72 6.07
CA VAL A 31 21.10 37.89 5.28
C VAL A 31 20.46 37.06 4.14
N ARG A 32 19.84 37.76 3.17
CA ARG A 32 20.00 37.38 1.76
C ARG A 32 21.32 37.98 1.25
N ARG A 33 22.31 37.14 0.98
CA ARG A 33 23.28 37.18 -0.16
C ARG A 33 24.62 36.52 0.24
N ALA A 34 24.69 35.20 0.07
CA ALA A 34 25.93 34.50 -0.29
C ALA A 34 25.59 33.13 -0.87
N SER A 35 26.12 32.85 -2.06
CA SER A 35 26.16 31.58 -2.78
C SER A 35 24.85 30.87 -3.11
N ALA A 36 24.39 31.10 -4.34
CA ALA A 36 23.73 30.08 -5.13
C ALA A 36 24.71 28.92 -5.43
N MET A 37 24.94 28.04 -4.46
CA MET A 37 25.13 26.63 -4.77
C MET A 37 23.73 26.04 -4.74
N ALA A 38 23.32 25.35 -5.80
CA ALA A 38 22.12 24.53 -5.80
C ALA A 38 22.28 23.49 -4.67
N LYS A 39 21.80 23.83 -3.48
CA LYS A 39 21.74 22.95 -2.33
C LYS A 39 20.76 21.86 -2.72
N GLU A 40 21.28 20.70 -3.08
CA GLU A 40 20.50 19.49 -3.23
C GLU A 40 19.54 19.43 -2.02
N PRO A 41 18.23 19.25 -2.24
CA PRO A 41 17.26 19.34 -1.16
C PRO A 41 17.69 18.37 -0.06
N ALA A 42 17.82 18.88 1.17
CA ALA A 42 18.26 18.08 2.29
C ALA A 42 17.43 16.79 2.37
N LYS A 43 18.12 15.64 2.37
CA LYS A 43 17.50 14.32 2.48
C LYS A 43 16.57 14.32 3.69
N ARG A 44 15.28 14.01 3.48
CA ARG A 44 14.31 13.90 4.59
C ARG A 44 14.81 12.82 5.56
N SER A 45 14.49 12.96 6.85
CA SER A 45 14.75 11.85 7.78
C SER A 45 13.97 10.61 7.32
N PRO A 46 14.48 9.39 7.60
CA PRO A 46 13.76 8.18 7.24
C PRO A 46 12.37 8.18 7.86
N GLU A 47 12.19 8.61 9.10
CA GLU A 47 10.89 8.69 9.80
C GLU A 47 9.90 9.64 9.10
N ALA A 48 10.36 10.81 8.66
CA ALA A 48 9.53 11.78 7.96
C ALA A 48 9.15 11.29 6.56
N TRP A 49 10.09 10.66 5.85
CA TRP A 49 9.82 10.02 4.56
C TRP A 49 8.77 8.92 4.71
N LEU A 50 8.97 8.09 5.73
CA LEU A 50 8.16 6.95 6.08
C LEU A 50 6.72 7.40 6.38
N THR A 51 6.56 8.34 7.32
CA THR A 51 5.27 8.96 7.69
C THR A 51 4.52 9.51 6.48
N LYS A 52 5.21 10.27 5.61
CA LYS A 52 4.62 10.83 4.39
C LYS A 52 4.09 9.74 3.46
N LYS A 53 4.85 8.67 3.23
CA LYS A 53 4.44 7.58 2.33
C LYS A 53 3.21 6.83 2.81
N GLY A 54 2.98 6.74 4.12
CA GLY A 54 1.78 6.06 4.60
C GLY A 54 0.56 6.95 4.53
N GLN A 55 0.72 8.25 4.77
CA GLN A 55 -0.33 9.21 4.49
C GLN A 55 -0.77 9.16 3.01
N GLU A 56 0.18 9.13 2.06
CA GLU A 56 -0.14 8.98 0.64
C GLU A 56 -0.96 7.71 0.37
N LEU A 57 -0.61 6.62 1.05
CA LEU A 57 -1.30 5.36 0.91
C LEU A 57 -2.72 5.36 1.49
N LEU A 58 -2.90 5.86 2.72
CA LEU A 58 -4.23 5.92 3.32
C LEU A 58 -5.18 6.76 2.44
N ASN A 59 -4.66 7.84 1.86
CA ASN A 59 -5.40 8.66 0.91
C ASN A 59 -5.76 7.88 -0.36
N ALA A 60 -4.88 7.00 -0.84
CA ALA A 60 -5.16 6.14 -1.98
C ALA A 60 -6.25 5.09 -1.66
N LEU A 61 -6.17 4.46 -0.48
CA LEU A 61 -7.12 3.42 -0.06
C LEU A 61 -8.51 3.96 0.28
N SER A 62 -8.59 5.23 0.71
CA SER A 62 -9.86 5.91 1.00
C SER A 62 -10.60 6.33 -0.28
N VAL A 63 -9.98 6.22 -1.46
CA VAL A 63 -10.66 6.50 -2.73
C VAL A 63 -11.71 5.43 -2.99
N LEU A 64 -12.97 5.83 -3.19
CA LEU A 64 -14.08 4.89 -3.45
C LEU A 64 -14.02 4.29 -4.86
N ASP A 65 -13.67 5.10 -5.86
CA ASP A 65 -13.53 4.64 -7.25
C ASP A 65 -12.35 3.67 -7.38
N THR A 66 -12.65 2.41 -7.74
CA THR A 66 -11.66 1.33 -7.80
C THR A 66 -10.56 1.61 -8.83
N LYS A 67 -10.89 2.20 -9.99
CA LYS A 67 -9.91 2.50 -11.04
C LYS A 67 -8.92 3.55 -10.56
N GLN A 68 -9.40 4.64 -9.97
CA GLN A 68 -8.56 5.68 -9.38
C GLN A 68 -7.74 5.14 -8.20
N ARG A 69 -8.32 4.27 -7.38
CA ARG A 69 -7.60 3.60 -6.29
C ARG A 69 -6.43 2.77 -6.83
N TYR A 70 -6.65 1.93 -7.85
CA TYR A 70 -5.56 1.16 -8.48
C TYR A 70 -4.44 2.06 -9.01
N LEU A 71 -4.78 3.14 -9.72
CA LEU A 71 -3.78 4.07 -10.26
C LEU A 71 -2.94 4.73 -9.15
N LYS A 72 -3.57 5.15 -8.05
CA LYS A 72 -2.86 5.74 -6.91
C LYS A 72 -1.99 4.73 -6.19
N LEU A 73 -2.50 3.53 -5.93
CA LEU A 73 -1.75 2.45 -5.30
C LEU A 73 -0.54 2.02 -6.13
N ARG A 74 -0.70 1.93 -7.45
CA ARG A 74 0.37 1.67 -8.41
C ARG A 74 1.48 2.69 -8.29
N ARG A 75 1.14 3.99 -8.32
CA ARG A 75 2.12 5.07 -8.15
C ARG A 75 2.90 4.92 -6.84
N ILE A 76 2.18 4.69 -5.74
CA ILE A 76 2.82 4.53 -4.42
C ILE A 76 3.75 3.33 -4.41
N ALA A 77 3.32 2.18 -4.94
CA ALA A 77 4.16 0.98 -5.01
C ALA A 77 5.47 1.24 -5.77
N PHE A 78 5.40 1.95 -6.90
CA PHE A 78 6.59 2.34 -7.67
C PHE A 78 7.51 3.35 -6.98
N ASP A 79 6.95 4.18 -6.10
CA ASP A 79 7.70 5.19 -5.34
C ASP A 79 8.37 4.60 -4.09
N VAL A 80 7.77 3.58 -3.45
CA VAL A 80 8.25 3.06 -2.15
C VAL A 80 9.07 1.78 -2.27
N PHE A 81 8.98 1.05 -3.39
CA PHE A 81 9.73 -0.18 -3.60
C PHE A 81 10.72 -0.04 -4.75
N ASP A 82 11.88 -0.71 -4.64
CA ASP A 82 12.77 -0.82 -5.77
C ASP A 82 12.22 -1.80 -6.82
N GLN A 83 12.04 -1.28 -8.04
CA GLN A 83 11.34 -1.98 -9.12
C GLN A 83 12.09 -3.16 -9.70
N LYS A 84 13.40 -3.27 -9.45
CA LYS A 84 14.21 -4.40 -9.89
C LYS A 84 14.50 -5.35 -8.74
N GLU A 85 14.76 -4.80 -7.55
CA GLU A 85 15.09 -5.61 -6.38
C GLU A 85 13.86 -6.37 -5.85
N MET A 86 12.70 -5.72 -5.71
CA MET A 86 11.54 -6.37 -5.10
C MET A 86 11.04 -7.58 -5.89
N PRO A 87 10.82 -7.51 -7.23
CA PRO A 87 10.42 -8.68 -8.00
C PRO A 87 11.45 -9.80 -7.95
N ARG A 88 12.75 -9.46 -7.99
CA ARG A 88 13.85 -10.41 -7.88
C ARG A 88 13.87 -11.12 -6.53
N LEU A 89 13.72 -10.40 -5.44
CA LEU A 89 13.68 -10.97 -4.10
C LEU A 89 12.44 -11.85 -3.91
N ALA A 90 11.29 -11.44 -4.45
CA ALA A 90 10.05 -12.21 -4.42
C ALA A 90 10.17 -13.50 -5.22
N MET A 91 10.78 -13.51 -6.41
CA MET A 91 11.02 -14.78 -7.14
C MET A 91 12.06 -15.68 -6.47
N GLY A 92 12.97 -15.10 -5.68
CA GLY A 92 14.00 -15.87 -4.98
C GLY A 92 14.86 -16.70 -5.94
N LYS A 93 14.87 -18.02 -5.75
CA LYS A 93 15.66 -18.95 -6.60
C LYS A 93 15.16 -18.98 -8.05
N ARG A 94 13.85 -18.82 -8.26
CA ARG A 94 13.20 -18.88 -9.58
C ARG A 94 13.60 -17.73 -10.50
N TRP A 95 14.12 -16.64 -9.94
CA TRP A 95 14.60 -15.51 -10.73
C TRP A 95 15.62 -15.93 -11.80
N LYS A 96 16.51 -16.87 -11.46
CA LYS A 96 17.54 -17.38 -12.38
C LYS A 96 16.99 -18.30 -13.47
N GLU A 97 15.77 -18.81 -13.30
CA GLU A 97 15.09 -19.64 -14.31
C GLU A 97 14.43 -18.79 -15.40
N LEU A 98 14.18 -17.51 -15.12
CA LEU A 98 13.67 -16.55 -16.09
C LEU A 98 14.80 -16.04 -16.99
N SER A 99 14.57 -16.03 -18.31
CA SER A 99 15.43 -15.32 -19.25
C SER A 99 15.44 -13.81 -18.95
N PRO A 100 16.46 -13.04 -19.40
CA PRO A 100 16.50 -11.59 -19.19
C PRO A 100 15.22 -10.87 -19.65
N SER A 101 14.67 -11.24 -20.81
CA SER A 101 13.41 -10.66 -21.29
C SER A 101 12.22 -10.97 -20.36
N GLN A 102 12.18 -12.17 -19.79
CA GLN A 102 11.13 -12.56 -18.82
C GLN A 102 11.30 -11.84 -17.48
N GLN A 103 12.54 -11.60 -17.04
CA GLN A 103 12.84 -10.80 -15.84
C GLN A 103 12.36 -9.36 -15.99
N ASP A 104 12.57 -8.76 -17.16
CA ASP A 104 12.09 -7.40 -17.47
C ASP A 104 10.56 -7.36 -17.54
N GLN A 105 9.92 -8.33 -18.22
CA GLN A 105 8.47 -8.44 -18.26
C GLN A 105 7.87 -8.62 -16.86
N LEU A 106 8.47 -9.47 -16.03
CA LEU A 106 8.02 -9.63 -14.65
C LEU A 106 8.12 -8.32 -13.88
N SER A 107 9.25 -7.61 -14.00
CA SER A 107 9.48 -6.35 -13.29
C SER A 107 8.43 -5.29 -13.65
N GLN A 108 7.99 -5.25 -14.92
CA GLN A 108 6.92 -4.36 -15.37
C GLN A 108 5.53 -4.75 -14.84
N LEU A 109 5.26 -6.05 -14.74
CA LEU A 109 3.94 -6.57 -14.32
C LEU A 109 3.78 -6.66 -12.80
N PHE A 110 4.88 -6.76 -12.05
CA PHE A 110 4.89 -7.18 -10.66
C PHE A 110 3.95 -6.35 -9.77
N PHE A 111 4.15 -5.03 -9.71
CA PHE A 111 3.32 -4.19 -8.84
C PHE A 111 1.90 -4.08 -9.35
N ASP A 112 1.68 -4.06 -10.66
CA ASP A 112 0.33 -4.03 -11.22
C ASP A 112 -0.46 -5.28 -10.83
N TYR A 113 0.16 -6.46 -10.92
CA TYR A 113 -0.46 -7.73 -10.51
C TYR A 113 -0.92 -7.68 -9.06
N PHE A 114 -0.07 -7.19 -8.17
CA PHE A 114 -0.39 -7.15 -6.77
C PHE A 114 -1.34 -6.00 -6.39
N VAL A 115 -1.25 -4.85 -7.06
CA VAL A 115 -2.25 -3.77 -6.93
C VAL A 115 -3.62 -4.30 -7.31
N VAL A 116 -3.79 -4.99 -8.45
CA VAL A 116 -5.11 -5.48 -8.82
C VAL A 116 -5.59 -6.67 -7.98
N THR A 117 -4.66 -7.48 -7.45
CA THR A 117 -5.03 -8.68 -6.66
C THR A 117 -5.53 -8.31 -5.27
N TYR A 118 -5.06 -7.18 -4.72
CA TYR A 118 -5.35 -6.82 -3.34
C TYR A 118 -5.99 -5.43 -3.19
N GLY A 119 -5.89 -4.57 -4.22
CA GLY A 119 -6.40 -3.19 -4.41
C GLY A 119 -7.87 -2.93 -4.25
N SER A 120 -8.68 -3.98 -4.37
CA SER A 120 -10.11 -3.82 -4.57
C SER A 120 -10.81 -3.33 -3.31
N PHE A 121 -10.21 -3.52 -2.14
CA PHE A 121 -10.76 -3.07 -0.86
C PHE A 121 -10.59 -1.57 -0.65
N ASN A 122 -11.67 -0.90 -0.26
CA ASN A 122 -11.65 0.44 0.30
C ASN A 122 -11.97 0.36 1.80
N PHE A 123 -11.32 1.20 2.60
CA PHE A 123 -11.60 1.28 4.02
C PHE A 123 -11.46 2.72 4.47
N ASP A 124 -12.33 3.11 5.40
CA ASP A 124 -12.28 4.42 6.00
C ASP A 124 -11.23 4.42 7.12
N PHE A 125 -10.12 5.10 6.85
CA PHE A 125 -8.96 5.18 7.74
C PHE A 125 -8.95 6.45 8.61
N SER A 126 -10.05 7.21 8.64
CA SER A 126 -10.17 8.48 9.39
C SER A 126 -9.81 8.37 10.89
N ASN A 127 -9.88 7.17 11.45
CA ASN A 127 -9.66 6.90 12.87
C ASN A 127 -8.37 6.12 13.19
N ILE A 128 -7.36 6.13 12.31
CA ILE A 128 -6.05 5.50 12.62
C ILE A 128 -4.98 6.56 12.96
N THR A 129 -4.22 6.29 14.01
CA THR A 129 -3.00 7.03 14.38
C THR A 129 -1.80 6.11 14.30
N PHE A 130 -0.65 6.60 13.82
CA PHE A 130 0.56 5.80 13.88
C PHE A 130 1.70 6.61 14.50
N HIS A 131 2.71 5.89 14.95
CA HIS A 131 3.89 6.46 15.59
C HIS A 131 5.10 5.70 15.06
N VAL A 132 6.00 6.43 14.42
CA VAL A 132 7.26 5.90 13.90
C VAL A 132 8.33 6.14 14.94
N ASP A 133 8.84 5.06 15.52
CA ASP A 133 9.99 5.10 16.41
C ASP A 133 11.26 5.49 15.60
N PRO A 134 12.28 6.10 16.24
CA PRO A 134 13.53 6.46 15.57
C PRO A 134 14.20 5.28 14.85
N ALA A 135 14.83 5.56 13.71
CA ALA A 135 15.50 4.55 12.92
C ALA A 135 16.70 3.92 13.65
N VAL A 136 16.81 2.59 13.58
CA VAL A 136 17.93 1.81 14.12
C VAL A 136 18.70 1.18 12.95
N PRO A 137 20.00 1.47 12.78
CA PRO A 137 20.81 0.83 11.76
C PRO A 137 20.90 -0.70 11.94
N SER A 138 20.79 -1.46 10.85
CA SER A 138 20.91 -2.92 10.83
C SER A 138 21.52 -3.40 9.51
N GLY A 139 22.84 -3.57 9.48
CA GLY A 139 23.56 -3.98 8.28
C GLY A 139 23.44 -2.93 7.17
N LYS A 140 22.78 -3.29 6.06
CA LYS A 140 22.54 -2.37 4.92
C LYS A 140 21.21 -1.65 4.99
N ASP A 141 20.43 -1.92 6.03
CA ASP A 141 19.06 -1.45 6.16
C ASP A 141 18.92 -0.57 7.42
N LEU A 142 17.93 0.32 7.41
CA LEU A 142 17.45 1.09 8.55
C LEU A 142 16.15 0.45 9.04
N LEU A 143 16.09 0.09 10.31
CA LEU A 143 14.90 -0.51 10.91
C LEU A 143 14.05 0.56 11.58
N LEU A 144 12.78 0.67 11.17
CA LEU A 144 11.83 1.61 11.75
C LEU A 144 10.63 0.83 12.28
N LYS A 145 10.41 0.87 13.59
CA LYS A 145 9.21 0.31 14.20
C LYS A 145 8.09 1.35 14.11
N THR A 146 6.93 0.92 13.65
CA THR A 146 5.72 1.74 13.57
C THR A 146 4.61 1.10 14.39
N LYS A 147 4.01 1.87 15.29
CA LYS A 147 2.84 1.45 16.08
C LYS A 147 1.60 2.07 15.50
N ILE A 148 0.56 1.28 15.25
CA ILE A 148 -0.67 1.68 14.55
C ILE A 148 -1.84 1.49 15.49
N LYS A 149 -2.51 2.57 15.88
CA LYS A 149 -3.63 2.57 16.81
C LYS A 149 -4.94 2.96 16.12
N PHE A 150 -5.97 2.14 16.31
CA PHE A 150 -7.33 2.39 15.84
C PHE A 150 -8.17 3.07 16.95
N ARG A 151 -8.79 4.20 16.64
CA ARG A 151 -9.83 4.82 17.46
C ARG A 151 -11.15 4.11 17.10
N ASP A 152 -11.92 3.70 18.12
CA ASP A 152 -13.33 3.25 18.04
C ASP A 152 -13.63 1.74 18.00
N GLY A 153 -12.73 0.86 18.45
CA GLY A 153 -13.08 -0.55 18.73
C GLY A 153 -13.49 -1.40 17.52
N LYS A 154 -13.59 -0.81 16.32
CA LYS A 154 -13.55 -1.50 15.02
C LYS A 154 -12.21 -2.19 14.91
N SER A 155 -12.20 -3.45 15.34
CA SER A 155 -11.03 -4.31 15.27
C SER A 155 -10.69 -4.65 13.84
N LEU A 156 -9.41 -4.86 13.56
CA LEU A 156 -8.99 -5.57 12.36
C LEU A 156 -9.55 -6.98 12.26
N LEU A 157 -10.02 -7.58 13.36
CA LEU A 157 -10.41 -8.98 13.43
C LEU A 157 -11.51 -9.35 12.41
N ASN A 158 -12.48 -8.47 12.13
CA ASN A 158 -13.48 -8.73 11.09
C ASN A 158 -12.91 -8.67 9.65
N ALA A 159 -11.75 -8.03 9.46
CA ALA A 159 -11.04 -7.96 8.17
C ALA A 159 -9.89 -8.99 8.06
N THR A 160 -9.37 -9.49 9.18
CA THR A 160 -8.22 -10.42 9.24
C THR A 160 -8.57 -11.89 9.35
N GLU A 161 -9.81 -12.26 9.72
CA GLU A 161 -10.26 -13.68 9.78
C GLU A 161 -10.03 -14.45 8.47
N ASN A 162 -9.97 -13.75 7.32
CA ASN A 162 -9.72 -14.35 6.00
C ASN A 162 -8.31 -14.05 5.44
N THR A 163 -7.40 -13.58 6.30
CA THR A 163 -6.02 -13.25 5.90
C THR A 163 -5.03 -14.37 6.23
N PRO A 164 -3.96 -14.57 5.44
CA PRO A 164 -2.88 -15.52 5.75
C PRO A 164 -2.09 -15.19 7.02
N PHE A 165 -2.30 -14.01 7.61
CA PHE A 165 -1.66 -13.54 8.84
C PHE A 165 -2.59 -13.56 10.06
N GLY A 166 -3.89 -13.75 9.85
CA GLY A 166 -4.83 -14.01 10.94
C GLY A 166 -4.50 -15.35 11.60
N LYS A 167 -4.23 -15.34 12.90
CA LYS A 167 -4.25 -16.60 13.67
C LYS A 167 -5.66 -17.18 13.49
N LYS A 168 -5.77 -18.40 12.97
CA LYS A 168 -6.98 -19.18 13.18
C LYS A 168 -7.12 -19.36 14.68
N GLU A 169 -8.19 -18.85 15.26
CA GLU A 169 -8.59 -19.26 16.60
C GLU A 169 -8.66 -20.79 16.59
N LYS A 170 -7.86 -21.43 17.43
CA LYS A 170 -8.05 -22.85 17.72
C LYS A 170 -9.28 -22.93 18.63
N ASP A 171 -10.16 -23.87 18.36
CA ASP A 171 -11.32 -24.14 19.20
C ASP A 171 -10.86 -24.28 20.67
N GLY A 172 -11.28 -23.34 21.53
CA GLY A 172 -10.95 -23.31 22.96
C GLY A 172 -9.95 -22.23 23.42
N GLU A 173 -9.40 -21.41 22.53
CA GLU A 173 -8.63 -20.21 22.91
C GLU A 173 -9.59 -19.03 23.14
N ALA A 174 -9.44 -18.29 24.24
CA ALA A 174 -10.27 -17.10 24.51
C ALA A 174 -10.21 -16.14 23.30
N PRO A 175 -11.32 -15.46 22.94
CA PRO A 175 -11.37 -14.61 21.76
C PRO A 175 -10.19 -13.64 21.79
N ALA A 176 -9.48 -13.54 20.66
CA ALA A 176 -8.31 -12.69 20.57
C ALA A 176 -8.67 -11.29 21.10
N GLU A 177 -8.02 -10.85 22.18
CA GLU A 177 -8.25 -9.52 22.74
C GLU A 177 -8.23 -8.51 21.60
N ASN A 178 -9.21 -7.60 21.60
CA ASN A 178 -9.38 -6.59 20.58
C ASN A 178 -8.15 -5.65 20.58
N LYS A 179 -7.08 -6.08 19.92
CA LYS A 179 -5.81 -5.36 19.84
C LYS A 179 -6.08 -4.10 19.06
N SER A 180 -6.18 -2.99 19.79
CA SER A 180 -6.34 -1.66 19.20
C SER A 180 -5.02 -1.12 18.66
N ILE A 181 -3.89 -1.79 18.91
CA ILE A 181 -2.54 -1.41 18.48
C ILE A 181 -1.88 -2.58 17.74
N PHE A 182 -1.35 -2.29 16.56
CA PHE A 182 -0.56 -3.19 15.73
C PHE A 182 0.86 -2.66 15.57
N GLU A 183 1.83 -3.57 15.54
CA GLU A 183 3.23 -3.20 15.30
C GLU A 183 3.69 -3.66 13.93
N VAL A 184 4.35 -2.75 13.22
CA VAL A 184 5.00 -3.05 11.93
C VAL A 184 6.44 -2.60 11.94
N LEU A 185 7.33 -3.49 11.56
CA LEU A 185 8.76 -3.21 11.44
C LEU A 185 9.14 -3.05 9.98
N PHE A 186 9.66 -1.90 9.60
CA PHE A 186 10.16 -1.63 8.25
C PHE A 186 11.66 -1.83 8.18
N ALA A 187 12.12 -2.50 7.13
CA ALA A 187 13.50 -2.48 6.71
C ALA A 187 13.62 -1.54 5.50
N LEU A 188 14.15 -0.34 5.72
CA LEU A 188 14.40 0.65 4.68
C LEU A 188 15.83 0.51 4.15
N ARG A 189 16.04 0.83 2.89
CA ARG A 189 17.38 1.05 2.35
C ARG A 189 17.45 2.39 1.64
N GLU A 190 18.62 3.01 1.72
CA GLU A 190 18.92 4.25 1.04
C GLU A 190 19.19 4.02 -0.45
N LYS A 191 18.70 4.92 -1.30
CA LYS A 191 18.95 4.95 -2.74
C LYS A 191 19.17 6.40 -3.16
N GLY A 192 20.44 6.81 -3.18
CA GLY A 192 20.79 8.23 -3.37
C GLY A 192 20.24 9.09 -2.24
N SER A 193 19.48 10.13 -2.59
CA SER A 193 18.80 11.03 -1.66
C SER A 193 17.43 10.54 -1.18
N GLU A 194 16.98 9.36 -1.61
CA GLU A 194 15.68 8.78 -1.24
C GLU A 194 15.85 7.46 -0.47
N TYR A 195 14.71 6.92 -0.01
CA TYR A 195 14.61 5.60 0.62
C TYR A 195 13.70 4.68 -0.19
N TYR A 196 13.81 3.38 0.05
CA TYR A 196 12.82 2.41 -0.37
C TYR A 196 12.66 1.32 0.70
N ILE A 197 11.49 0.70 0.72
CA ILE A 197 11.17 -0.41 1.61
C ILE A 197 11.73 -1.69 0.99
N ARG A 198 12.61 -2.38 1.71
CA ARG A 198 13.15 -3.69 1.33
C ARG A 198 12.26 -4.82 1.85
N ASP A 199 11.76 -4.67 3.07
CA ASP A 199 10.81 -5.59 3.69
C ASP A 199 9.98 -4.83 4.74
N ALA A 200 8.84 -5.39 5.09
CA ALA A 200 8.05 -4.99 6.24
C ALA A 200 7.64 -6.25 7.01
N LYS A 201 7.48 -6.15 8.33
CA LYS A 201 7.00 -7.25 9.16
C LYS A 201 5.78 -6.81 9.94
N PHE A 202 4.63 -7.38 9.62
CA PHE A 202 3.37 -7.16 10.34
C PHE A 202 3.17 -8.29 11.35
N GLU A 203 3.05 -7.97 12.64
CA GLU A 203 2.91 -8.98 13.72
C GLU A 203 3.97 -10.12 13.60
N GLY A 204 5.20 -9.74 13.24
CA GLY A 204 6.34 -10.67 13.05
C GLY A 204 6.41 -11.38 11.70
N GLN A 205 5.40 -11.24 10.83
CA GLN A 205 5.35 -11.90 9.53
C GLN A 205 5.86 -11.01 8.41
N SER A 206 6.87 -11.50 7.67
CA SER A 206 7.52 -10.76 6.57
C SER A 206 6.63 -10.67 5.34
N VAL A 207 6.46 -9.44 4.86
CA VAL A 207 5.80 -9.12 3.60
C VAL A 207 6.57 -9.74 2.46
N LEU A 208 7.89 -9.56 2.39
CA LEU A 208 8.72 -10.12 1.33
C LEU A 208 8.59 -11.65 1.26
N MET A 209 8.53 -12.33 2.41
CA MET A 209 8.32 -13.79 2.43
C MET A 209 6.92 -14.17 1.97
N PHE A 210 5.89 -13.40 2.32
CA PHE A 210 4.55 -13.57 1.76
C PHE A 210 4.54 -13.40 0.24
N LEU A 211 5.20 -12.35 -0.29
CA LEU A 211 5.33 -12.13 -1.74
C LEU A 211 6.00 -13.32 -2.38
N ARG A 212 7.09 -13.77 -1.79
CA ARG A 212 7.85 -14.91 -2.31
C ARG A 212 7.02 -16.18 -2.37
N ASN A 213 6.26 -16.47 -1.33
CA ASN A 213 5.36 -17.62 -1.34
C ASN A 213 4.27 -17.48 -2.41
N GLN A 214 3.69 -16.30 -2.57
CA GLN A 214 2.70 -16.05 -3.63
C GLN A 214 3.29 -16.23 -5.03
N MET A 215 4.47 -15.66 -5.29
CA MET A 215 5.14 -15.80 -6.58
C MET A 215 5.53 -17.25 -6.87
N GLU A 216 6.00 -18.01 -5.87
CA GLU A 216 6.29 -19.44 -6.05
C GLU A 216 5.00 -20.21 -6.38
N MET A 217 3.89 -19.95 -5.68
CA MET A 217 2.61 -20.62 -5.97
C MET A 217 2.11 -20.32 -7.39
N GLU A 218 2.12 -19.05 -7.81
CA GLU A 218 1.71 -18.64 -9.16
C GLU A 218 2.61 -19.23 -10.24
N TYR A 219 3.93 -19.28 -9.99
CA TYR A 219 4.90 -19.87 -10.91
C TYR A 219 4.74 -21.39 -11.01
N MET A 220 4.51 -22.09 -9.89
CA MET A 220 4.26 -23.54 -9.86
C MET A 220 2.90 -23.95 -10.45
N ALA A 221 1.90 -23.06 -10.40
CA ALA A 221 0.60 -23.29 -11.01
C ALA A 221 0.63 -23.11 -12.54
N ALA A 222 1.64 -22.43 -13.08
CA ALA A 222 1.84 -22.27 -14.51
C ALA A 222 2.59 -23.47 -15.12
N SER A 223 2.34 -23.76 -16.39
CA SER A 223 3.08 -24.80 -17.12
C SER A 223 4.55 -24.42 -17.35
N ASP A 224 4.81 -23.13 -17.54
CA ASP A 224 6.13 -22.57 -17.81
C ASP A 224 6.16 -21.06 -17.49
N ALA A 225 7.34 -20.46 -17.60
CA ALA A 225 7.56 -19.04 -17.34
C ALA A 225 6.75 -18.10 -18.26
N LYS A 226 6.44 -18.51 -19.50
CA LYS A 226 5.61 -17.72 -20.42
C LYS A 226 4.15 -17.73 -19.97
N ALA A 227 3.61 -18.91 -19.66
CA ALA A 227 2.26 -19.06 -19.13
C ALA A 227 2.09 -18.29 -17.81
N PHE A 228 3.10 -18.33 -16.93
CA PHE A 228 3.12 -17.57 -15.68
C PHE A 228 2.95 -16.05 -15.92
N LEU A 229 3.77 -15.46 -16.79
CA LEU A 229 3.69 -14.02 -17.11
C LEU A 229 2.37 -13.65 -17.79
N GLU A 230 1.86 -14.54 -18.65
CA GLU A 230 0.59 -14.33 -19.34
C GLU A 230 -0.60 -14.39 -18.38
N ASN A 231 -0.58 -15.32 -17.40
CA ASN A 231 -1.57 -15.38 -16.33
C ASN A 231 -1.60 -14.07 -15.51
N MET A 232 -0.42 -13.53 -15.17
CA MET A 232 -0.33 -12.23 -14.49
C MET A 232 -0.95 -11.11 -15.33
N ARG A 233 -0.59 -11.02 -16.61
CA ARG A 233 -1.10 -10.02 -17.56
C ARG A 233 -2.62 -10.10 -17.70
N ASN A 234 -3.16 -11.31 -17.84
CA ASN A 234 -4.59 -11.55 -17.96
C ASN A 234 -5.36 -11.11 -16.71
N LYS A 235 -4.82 -11.38 -15.52
CA LYS A 235 -5.40 -10.93 -14.26
C LYS A 235 -5.42 -9.39 -14.18
N ILE A 236 -4.30 -8.74 -14.50
CA ILE A 236 -4.20 -7.27 -14.55
C ILE A 236 -5.27 -6.68 -15.48
N ASN A 237 -5.32 -7.14 -16.73
CA ASN A 237 -6.25 -6.63 -17.73
C ASN A 237 -7.72 -6.82 -17.32
N THR A 238 -8.06 -8.01 -16.80
CA THR A 238 -9.41 -8.34 -16.35
C THR A 238 -9.86 -7.40 -15.23
N GLN A 239 -9.01 -7.17 -14.22
CA GLN A 239 -9.36 -6.34 -13.08
C GLN A 239 -9.47 -4.86 -13.43
N TYR A 240 -8.61 -4.34 -14.31
CA TYR A 240 -8.74 -2.96 -14.78
C TYR A 240 -9.99 -2.73 -15.62
N ARG A 241 -10.38 -3.69 -16.47
CA ARG A 241 -11.65 -3.63 -17.22
C ARG A 241 -12.85 -3.62 -16.28
N ALA A 242 -12.90 -4.54 -15.31
CA ALA A 242 -13.96 -4.58 -14.32
C ALA A 242 -14.06 -3.25 -13.53
N ALA A 243 -12.92 -2.67 -13.13
CA ALA A 243 -12.89 -1.37 -12.46
C ALA A 243 -13.40 -0.22 -13.34
N GLU A 244 -13.14 -0.26 -14.65
CA GLU A 244 -13.65 0.73 -15.59
C GLU A 244 -15.16 0.62 -15.81
N ASP A 245 -15.67 -0.60 -15.93
CA ASP A 245 -17.10 -0.83 -16.11
C ASP A 245 -17.90 -0.39 -14.87
N LEU A 246 -17.39 -0.68 -13.67
CA LEU A 246 -17.96 -0.18 -12.41
C LEU A 246 -17.98 1.36 -12.36
N ALA A 247 -16.91 2.02 -12.79
CA ALA A 247 -16.84 3.48 -12.81
C ALA A 247 -17.88 4.09 -13.78
N LYS A 248 -18.14 3.45 -14.92
CA LYS A 248 -19.18 3.85 -15.88
C LYS A 248 -20.57 3.74 -15.26
N VAL A 249 -20.88 2.62 -14.61
CA VAL A 249 -22.18 2.39 -13.94
C VAL A 249 -22.41 3.42 -12.83
N GLN A 250 -21.41 3.67 -11.97
CA GLN A 250 -21.52 4.66 -10.89
C GLN A 250 -21.72 6.10 -11.42
N LYS A 251 -21.18 6.41 -12.60
CA LYS A 251 -21.41 7.70 -13.25
C LYS A 251 -22.85 7.82 -13.76
N GLN A 252 -23.39 6.76 -14.37
CA GLN A 252 -24.77 6.71 -14.84
C GLN A 252 -25.77 6.87 -13.69
N VAL A 253 -25.61 6.11 -12.61
CA VAL A 253 -26.48 6.22 -11.41
C VAL A 253 -26.48 7.64 -10.85
N ARG A 254 -25.31 8.26 -10.69
CA ARG A 254 -25.20 9.65 -10.20
C ARG A 254 -25.86 10.68 -11.13
N ASN A 255 -25.89 10.43 -12.43
CA ASN A 255 -26.57 11.32 -13.37
C ASN A 255 -28.10 11.19 -13.21
N LEU A 256 -28.62 9.96 -13.12
CA LEU A 256 -30.05 9.68 -12.91
C LEU A 256 -30.56 10.26 -11.57
N GLU A 257 -29.78 10.13 -10.49
CA GLU A 257 -30.13 10.73 -9.19
C GLU A 257 -30.18 12.26 -9.22
N LYS A 258 -29.37 12.91 -10.07
CA LYS A 258 -29.40 14.36 -10.24
C LYS A 258 -30.62 14.80 -11.04
N GLU A 259 -30.98 14.04 -12.07
CA GLU A 259 -32.17 14.29 -12.89
C GLU A 259 -33.46 14.13 -12.05
N HIS A 260 -33.54 13.10 -11.20
CA HIS A 260 -34.69 12.89 -10.31
C HIS A 260 -34.87 14.05 -9.30
N ARG A 261 -33.78 14.49 -8.65
CA ARG A 261 -33.82 15.62 -7.71
C ARG A 261 -34.17 16.96 -8.38
N GLN A 262 -33.86 17.13 -9.67
CA GLN A 262 -34.26 18.32 -10.44
C GLN A 262 -35.71 18.26 -10.95
N GLY A 263 -36.29 17.07 -11.07
CA GLY A 263 -37.71 16.86 -11.40
C GLY A 263 -38.65 17.10 -10.23
N GLU A 264 -38.29 16.65 -9.02
CA GLU A 264 -39.12 16.81 -7.81
C GLU A 264 -39.20 18.27 -7.31
N GLY A 265 -38.14 19.06 -7.48
CA GLY A 265 -38.14 20.49 -7.11
C GLY A 265 -38.99 21.40 -8.00
N LYS A 266 -39.68 20.86 -9.04
CA LYS A 266 -40.55 21.62 -9.95
C LYS A 266 -42.05 21.40 -9.72
N MET A 267 -42.46 20.54 -8.77
CA MET A 267 -43.88 20.25 -8.53
C MET A 267 -44.53 21.04 -7.39
N ASP A 268 -43.79 21.85 -6.62
CA ASP A 268 -44.33 22.63 -5.48
C ASP A 268 -44.59 24.12 -5.78
N ILE A 269 -44.76 24.52 -7.04
CA ILE A 269 -45.15 25.89 -7.41
C ILE A 269 -46.30 25.83 -8.43
N GLN A 270 -47.51 25.48 -7.98
CA GLN A 270 -48.77 25.88 -8.62
C GLN A 270 -49.84 26.15 -7.56
#